data_AF-A0A847YHF2-F1
#
_entry.id   AF-A0A847YHF2-F1
#
_cell.length_a   1.000
_cell.length_b   1.000
_cell.length_c   1.000
_cell.angle_alpha   90.00
_cell.angle_beta   90.00
_cell.angle_gamma   90.00
#
_symmetry.space_group_name_H-M   'P 1'
#
loop_
_entity.id
_entity.type
_entity.pdbx_description
1 polymer ?
#
loop_
_entity_poly.entity_id
_entity_poly.type
_entity_poly.pdbx_seq_one_letter_code
_entity_poly.pdbx_strand_id
1 'polypeptide(L)'
;RAEATKALREMISSGKLSKAVAVARQGSEPETILIEQPGPIAYAETTTLMKVFDEDANRCVLLTTDERPVQTKRIVTTLGRRYATGCKGDAERIIAKHHAMQRLLALEDAPVRVPFAERLAEAFDHQRVESRRAFPHVIATVMASTLLHQRQRQRDADGFILAAADDYQLARHLLGGAMRRALGGGVSEGASRLLDRMLEWFGAQGEFTTRDAQRKEIGARSAVYGWIGELLHAGLIELIEESRGRQPARYKLPERGVDAKSVNPLPAVENVFR
;
A
#
# COMPACT_ATOMS: atom_id res chain seq x y z
N ARG A 1 8.09 -25.68 -2.56
CA ARG A 1 7.45 -24.87 -3.63
C ARG A 1 8.44 -23.78 -4.01
N ALA A 2 8.85 -23.67 -5.28
CA ALA A 2 9.68 -22.56 -5.72
C ALA A 2 8.94 -21.24 -5.44
N GLU A 3 9.64 -20.28 -4.85
CA GLU A 3 9.07 -19.03 -4.36
C GLU A 3 8.72 -18.13 -5.55
N ALA A 4 7.43 -18.03 -5.88
CA ALA A 4 6.94 -17.39 -7.11
C ALA A 4 7.36 -15.91 -7.26
N THR A 5 7.64 -15.22 -6.14
CA THR A 5 8.03 -13.81 -6.13
C THR A 5 9.54 -13.56 -6.16
N LYS A 6 10.39 -14.60 -6.20
CA LYS A 6 11.85 -14.42 -6.25
C LYS A 6 12.30 -13.61 -7.48
N ALA A 7 11.79 -13.96 -8.65
CA ALA A 7 12.12 -13.26 -9.90
C ALA A 7 11.66 -11.79 -9.87
N LEU A 8 10.55 -11.49 -9.19
CA LEU A 8 10.06 -10.12 -9.02
C LEU A 8 10.98 -9.32 -8.10
N ARG A 9 11.39 -9.90 -6.97
CA ARG A 9 12.34 -9.25 -6.04
C ARG A 9 13.68 -8.96 -6.71
N GLU A 10 14.16 -9.88 -7.54
CA GLU A 10 15.36 -9.68 -8.36
C GLU A 10 15.16 -8.49 -9.31
N MET A 11 14.10 -8.49 -10.14
CA MET A 11 13.82 -7.39 -11.06
C MET A 11 13.70 -6.02 -10.38
N ILE A 12 13.06 -5.94 -9.21
CA ILE A 12 12.92 -4.68 -8.47
C ILE A 12 14.27 -4.21 -7.92
N SER A 13 15.15 -5.13 -7.50
CA SER A 13 16.40 -4.80 -6.81
C SER A 13 17.58 -4.58 -7.76
N SER A 14 17.70 -5.36 -8.83
CA SER A 14 18.80 -5.31 -9.80
C SER A 14 18.43 -4.60 -11.10
N GLY A 15 17.14 -4.30 -11.32
CA GLY A 15 16.65 -3.72 -12.57
C GLY A 15 16.65 -4.69 -13.75
N LYS A 16 16.96 -5.97 -13.54
CA LYS A 16 16.95 -7.01 -14.58
C LYS A 16 16.70 -8.40 -14.00
N LEU A 17 16.21 -9.32 -14.82
CA LEU A 17 16.14 -10.73 -14.46
C LEU A 17 17.22 -11.49 -15.24
N SER A 18 18.11 -12.19 -14.54
CA SER A 18 19.16 -12.97 -15.19
C SER A 18 18.96 -14.46 -14.89
N LYS A 19 18.79 -15.28 -15.94
CA LYS A 19 18.59 -16.73 -15.82
C LYS A 19 19.56 -17.50 -16.70
N ALA A 20 20.37 -18.36 -16.10
CA ALA A 20 21.17 -19.34 -16.84
C ALA A 20 20.29 -20.54 -17.24
N VAL A 21 20.30 -20.89 -18.53
CA VAL A 21 19.56 -22.03 -19.09
C VAL A 21 20.50 -22.88 -19.92
N ALA A 22 20.50 -24.20 -19.69
CA ALA A 22 21.21 -25.15 -20.55
C ALA A 22 20.40 -25.37 -21.83
N VAL A 23 20.98 -25.05 -22.97
CA VAL A 23 20.39 -25.27 -24.29
C VAL A 23 21.19 -26.35 -25.01
N ALA A 24 20.56 -27.48 -25.27
CA ALA A 24 21.12 -28.53 -26.12
C ALA A 24 20.56 -28.38 -27.53
N ARG A 25 21.42 -28.12 -28.52
CA ARG A 25 21.06 -28.26 -29.94
C ARG A 25 21.25 -29.74 -30.32
N GLN A 26 20.44 -30.27 -31.23
CA GLN A 26 20.56 -31.67 -31.66
C GLN A 26 22.00 -31.95 -32.12
N GLY A 27 22.70 -32.83 -31.41
CA GLY A 27 24.08 -33.24 -31.71
C GLY A 27 25.20 -32.39 -31.10
N SER A 28 24.91 -31.39 -30.26
CA SER A 28 25.95 -30.61 -29.55
C SER A 28 25.94 -30.87 -28.04
N GLU A 29 27.08 -30.63 -27.38
CA GLU A 29 27.12 -30.55 -25.91
C GLU A 29 26.17 -29.44 -25.42
N PRO A 30 25.56 -29.61 -24.23
CA PRO A 30 24.68 -28.60 -23.65
C PRO A 30 25.48 -27.33 -23.32
N GLU A 31 25.14 -26.22 -23.96
CA GLU A 31 25.74 -24.91 -23.71
C GLU A 31 24.89 -24.16 -22.68
N THR A 32 25.52 -23.55 -21.68
CA THR A 32 24.81 -22.70 -20.71
C THR A 32 24.72 -21.28 -21.24
N ILE A 33 23.51 -20.83 -21.54
CA ILE A 33 23.24 -19.48 -22.04
C ILE A 33 22.64 -18.65 -20.91
N LEU A 34 23.17 -17.45 -20.69
CA LEU A 34 22.59 -16.46 -19.78
C LEU A 34 21.53 -15.65 -20.54
N ILE A 35 20.26 -15.73 -20.10
CA ILE A 35 19.16 -14.92 -20.59
C ILE A 35 18.98 -13.75 -19.63
N GLU A 36 19.16 -12.52 -20.12
CA GLU A 36 18.90 -11.30 -19.36
C GLU A 36 17.66 -10.60 -19.90
N GLN A 37 16.72 -10.29 -19.02
CA GLN A 37 15.54 -9.49 -19.33
C GLN A 37 15.63 -8.14 -18.59
N PRO A 38 15.69 -7.00 -19.29
CA PRO A 38 15.72 -5.70 -18.64
C PRO A 38 14.38 -5.36 -17.99
N GLY A 39 14.44 -4.76 -16.79
CA GLY A 39 13.36 -3.98 -16.18
C GLY A 39 13.55 -2.48 -16.46
N PRO A 40 12.83 -1.59 -15.75
CA PRO A 40 11.82 -1.88 -14.72
C PRO A 40 10.48 -2.33 -15.33
N ILE A 41 9.75 -3.17 -14.59
CA ILE A 41 8.36 -3.51 -14.91
C ILE A 41 7.41 -2.70 -14.02
N ALA A 42 6.24 -2.34 -14.55
CA ALA A 42 5.12 -1.97 -13.70
C ALA A 42 4.48 -3.26 -13.16
N TYR A 43 4.51 -3.44 -11.85
CA TYR A 43 3.96 -4.61 -11.19
C TYR A 43 2.81 -4.23 -10.26
N ALA A 44 1.68 -4.92 -10.42
CA ALA A 44 0.56 -4.83 -9.51
C ALA A 44 0.02 -6.24 -9.26
N GLU A 45 -0.20 -6.56 -7.99
CA GLU A 45 -0.76 -7.83 -7.55
C GLU A 45 -1.90 -7.55 -6.57
N THR A 46 -2.92 -8.40 -6.64
CA THR A 46 -4.02 -8.42 -5.67
C THR A 46 -3.99 -9.74 -4.94
N THR A 47 -4.16 -9.71 -3.63
CA THR A 47 -4.25 -10.91 -2.81
C THR A 47 -5.37 -10.78 -1.80
N THR A 48 -5.97 -11.92 -1.45
CA THR A 48 -6.92 -12.04 -0.33
C THR A 48 -6.21 -12.40 0.98
N LEU A 49 -4.90 -12.61 0.95
CA LEU A 49 -4.11 -12.91 2.13
C LEU A 49 -4.05 -11.69 3.06
N MET A 50 -4.27 -11.94 4.36
CA MET A 50 -4.20 -10.92 5.41
C MET A 50 -2.79 -10.39 5.64
N LYS A 51 -1.78 -11.25 5.45
CA LYS A 51 -0.36 -10.91 5.55
C LYS A 51 0.32 -11.25 4.25
N VAL A 52 0.98 -10.25 3.66
CA VAL A 52 1.91 -10.42 2.55
C VAL A 52 3.29 -10.73 3.14
N PHE A 53 4.12 -11.45 2.40
CA PHE A 53 5.48 -11.73 2.84
C PHE A 53 6.22 -10.41 3.12
N ASP A 54 6.87 -10.29 4.28
CA ASP A 54 7.40 -9.01 4.77
C ASP A 54 8.41 -8.42 3.78
N GLU A 55 9.13 -9.26 3.04
CA GLU A 55 10.07 -8.83 2.02
C GLU A 55 9.41 -8.17 0.79
N ASP A 56 8.23 -8.63 0.38
CA ASP A 56 7.44 -8.05 -0.71
C ASP A 56 6.72 -6.78 -0.23
N ALA A 57 6.22 -6.77 1.01
CA ALA A 57 5.62 -5.60 1.65
C ALA A 57 6.60 -4.42 1.77
N ASN A 58 7.90 -4.69 1.84
CA ASN A 58 8.94 -3.65 1.86
C ASN A 58 9.17 -3.01 0.49
N ARG A 59 8.88 -3.73 -0.61
CA ARG A 59 9.17 -3.30 -1.99
C ARG A 59 7.96 -2.75 -2.72
N CYS A 60 6.76 -2.99 -2.20
CA CYS A 60 5.50 -2.56 -2.80
C CYS A 60 4.72 -1.62 -1.89
N VAL A 61 3.99 -0.66 -2.48
CA VAL A 61 3.02 0.14 -1.75
C VAL A 61 1.75 -0.70 -1.53
N LEU A 62 1.52 -1.14 -0.29
CA LEU A 62 0.36 -1.99 0.03
C LEU A 62 -0.92 -1.15 0.14
N LEU A 63 -1.78 -1.25 -0.87
CA LEU A 63 -3.10 -0.60 -0.90
C LEU A 63 -4.15 -1.45 -0.18
N THR A 64 -5.16 -0.80 0.39
CA THR A 64 -6.33 -1.46 1.01
C THR A 64 -7.58 -1.10 0.24
N THR A 65 -8.55 -2.01 0.24
CA THR A 65 -9.89 -1.71 -0.21
C THR A 65 -10.54 -0.72 0.77
N ASP A 66 -11.13 0.35 0.23
CA ASP A 66 -11.97 1.25 1.00
C ASP A 66 -13.36 0.64 1.19
N GLU A 67 -13.60 0.14 2.40
CA GLU A 67 -14.83 -0.57 2.78
C GLU A 67 -15.86 0.34 3.47
N ARG A 68 -15.69 1.67 3.39
CA ARG A 68 -16.63 2.61 4.02
C ARG A 68 -17.99 2.57 3.31
N PRO A 69 -19.11 2.71 4.04
CA PRO A 69 -20.45 2.75 3.43
C PRO A 69 -20.59 3.80 2.32
N VAL A 70 -19.93 4.96 2.47
CA VAL A 70 -19.92 6.01 1.44
C VAL A 70 -19.27 5.55 0.15
N GLN A 71 -18.17 4.80 0.23
CA GLN A 71 -17.49 4.26 -0.94
C GLN A 71 -18.30 3.15 -1.59
N THR A 72 -18.86 2.24 -0.80
CA THR A 72 -19.79 1.21 -1.28
C THR A 72 -20.98 1.83 -2.01
N LYS A 73 -21.60 2.88 -1.44
CA LYS A 73 -22.69 3.63 -2.09
C LYS A 73 -22.26 4.24 -3.41
N ARG A 74 -21.06 4.85 -3.50
CA ARG A 74 -20.50 5.42 -4.74
C ARG A 74 -20.33 4.34 -5.81
N ILE A 75 -19.78 3.18 -5.44
CA ILE A 75 -19.58 2.04 -6.35
C ILE A 75 -20.93 1.54 -6.87
N VAL A 76 -21.87 1.22 -5.97
CA VAL A 76 -23.21 0.71 -6.32
C VAL A 76 -23.96 1.71 -7.22
N THR A 77 -23.93 3.00 -6.89
CA THR A 77 -24.58 4.05 -7.71
C THR A 77 -23.96 4.12 -9.10
N THR A 78 -22.63 4.04 -9.20
CA THR A 78 -21.92 4.10 -10.49
C THR A 78 -22.21 2.85 -11.34
N LEU A 79 -22.25 1.66 -10.73
CA LEU A 79 -22.63 0.42 -11.41
C LEU A 79 -24.08 0.50 -11.90
N GLY A 80 -25.02 0.96 -11.05
CA GLY A 80 -26.42 1.16 -11.44
C GLY A 80 -26.56 2.08 -12.65
N ARG A 81 -25.84 3.21 -12.68
CA ARG A 81 -25.81 4.11 -13.84
C ARG A 81 -25.26 3.44 -15.10
N ARG A 82 -24.19 2.65 -14.99
CA ARG A 82 -23.62 1.91 -16.13
C ARG A 82 -24.62 0.92 -16.72
N TYR A 83 -25.32 0.15 -15.89
CA TYR A 83 -26.35 -0.78 -16.35
C TYR A 83 -27.58 -0.08 -16.93
N ALA A 84 -27.99 1.06 -16.36
CA ALA A 84 -29.14 1.83 -16.85
C ALA A 84 -28.89 2.51 -18.22
N THR A 85 -27.66 2.99 -18.45
CA THR A 85 -27.31 3.76 -19.66
C THR A 85 -26.64 2.92 -20.76
N GLY A 86 -26.23 1.69 -20.45
CA GLY A 86 -25.37 0.88 -21.32
C GLY A 86 -23.97 1.49 -21.54
N CYS A 87 -23.64 2.57 -20.82
CA CYS A 87 -22.40 3.30 -21.02
C CYS A 87 -21.23 2.44 -20.54
N LYS A 88 -20.43 1.97 -21.50
CA LYS A 88 -19.13 1.36 -21.20
C LYS A 88 -18.14 2.47 -20.83
N GLY A 89 -17.22 2.15 -19.92
CA GLY A 89 -16.10 3.05 -19.68
C GLY A 89 -15.25 3.17 -20.94
N ASP A 90 -14.69 4.35 -21.17
CA ASP A 90 -13.84 4.61 -22.33
C ASP A 90 -12.41 4.15 -22.04
N ALA A 91 -12.22 2.83 -22.10
CA ALA A 91 -10.93 2.18 -21.82
C ALA A 91 -9.87 2.61 -22.83
N GLU A 92 -10.22 2.77 -24.10
CA GLU A 92 -9.30 3.18 -25.17
C GLU A 92 -8.74 4.57 -24.91
N ARG A 93 -9.57 5.55 -24.53
CA ARG A 93 -9.09 6.88 -24.16
C ARG A 93 -8.20 6.86 -22.92
N ILE A 94 -8.51 6.01 -21.93
CA ILE A 94 -7.66 5.86 -20.75
C ILE A 94 -6.29 5.31 -21.15
N ILE A 95 -6.24 4.25 -21.96
CA ILE A 95 -5.00 3.65 -22.47
C ILE A 95 -4.21 4.68 -23.28
N ALA A 96 -4.87 5.37 -24.22
CA ALA A 96 -4.24 6.39 -25.06
C ALA A 96 -3.63 7.52 -24.22
N LYS A 97 -4.31 7.95 -23.16
CA LYS A 97 -3.80 8.96 -22.21
C LYS A 97 -2.53 8.47 -21.50
N HIS A 98 -2.49 7.22 -21.04
CA HIS A 98 -1.31 6.66 -20.36
C HIS A 98 -0.13 6.48 -21.32
N HIS A 99 -0.38 6.02 -22.55
CA HIS A 99 0.67 5.94 -23.58
C HIS A 99 1.22 7.32 -23.95
N ALA A 100 0.36 8.34 -24.06
CA ALA A 100 0.79 9.71 -24.31
C ALA A 100 1.66 10.26 -23.18
N MET A 101 1.28 9.98 -21.93
CA MET A 101 2.07 10.32 -20.74
C MET A 101 3.44 9.63 -20.74
N GLN A 102 3.51 8.33 -21.05
CA GLN A 102 4.79 7.62 -21.14
C GLN A 102 5.70 8.19 -22.23
N ARG A 103 5.15 8.52 -23.41
CA ARG A 103 5.91 9.21 -24.45
C ARG A 103 6.42 10.57 -23.98
N LEU A 104 5.59 11.35 -23.29
CA LEU A 104 5.99 12.65 -22.74
C LEU A 104 7.16 12.53 -21.75
N LEU A 105 7.14 11.51 -20.89
CA LEU A 105 8.22 11.24 -19.93
C LEU A 105 9.52 10.81 -20.64
N ALA A 106 9.42 10.06 -21.74
CA ALA A 106 10.59 9.62 -22.51
C ALA A 106 11.27 10.74 -23.32
N LEU A 107 10.61 11.89 -23.51
CA LEU A 107 11.18 13.02 -24.28
C LEU A 107 12.22 13.82 -23.51
N GLU A 108 12.19 13.79 -22.18
CA GLU A 108 13.09 14.58 -21.34
C GLU A 108 13.66 13.70 -20.24
N ASP A 109 14.92 13.30 -20.39
CA ASP A 109 15.69 12.63 -19.34
C ASP A 109 16.25 13.68 -18.36
N ALA A 110 15.34 14.33 -17.64
CA ALA A 110 15.69 15.33 -16.65
C ALA A 110 15.54 14.73 -15.24
N PRO A 111 16.64 14.61 -14.48
CA PRO A 111 16.59 14.03 -13.15
C PRO A 111 15.79 14.94 -12.20
N VAL A 112 15.10 14.34 -11.22
CA VAL A 112 14.39 15.09 -10.17
C VAL A 112 15.30 15.31 -8.98
N ARG A 113 15.28 16.53 -8.44
CA ARG A 113 15.84 16.87 -7.14
C ARG A 113 14.71 17.21 -6.17
N VAL A 114 14.81 16.74 -4.93
CA VAL A 114 13.83 17.03 -3.86
C VAL A 114 14.50 17.93 -2.82
N PRO A 115 14.42 19.26 -2.93
CA PRO A 115 15.21 20.18 -2.11
C PRO A 115 14.88 20.12 -0.61
N PHE A 116 13.69 19.64 -0.26
CA PHE A 116 13.21 19.52 1.11
C PHE A 116 13.36 18.09 1.69
N ALA A 117 14.08 17.18 1.01
CA ALA A 117 14.21 15.79 1.45
C ALA A 117 14.82 15.65 2.85
N GLU A 118 15.83 16.46 3.17
CA GLU A 118 16.48 16.47 4.49
C GLU A 118 15.50 16.91 5.60
N ARG A 119 14.83 18.05 5.42
CA ARG A 119 13.78 18.53 6.35
C ARG A 119 12.65 17.52 6.52
N LEU A 120 12.26 16.84 5.44
CA LEU A 120 11.26 15.78 5.50
C LEU A 120 11.76 14.57 6.30
N ALA A 121 13.03 14.20 6.17
CA ALA A 121 13.65 13.10 6.92
C ALA A 121 13.74 13.42 8.42
N GLU A 122 14.11 14.66 8.78
CA GLU A 122 14.13 15.13 10.17
C GLU A 122 12.76 15.10 10.83
N ALA A 123 11.71 15.47 10.09
CA ALA A 123 10.34 15.43 10.59
C ALA A 123 9.71 14.02 10.61
N PHE A 124 10.37 13.04 9.98
CA PHE A 124 9.86 11.68 9.85
C PHE A 124 9.99 10.88 11.16
N ASP A 125 9.15 9.88 11.37
CA ASP A 125 9.23 9.03 12.57
C ASP A 125 10.55 8.25 12.58
N HIS A 126 11.39 8.49 13.58
CA HIS A 126 12.68 7.82 13.76
C HIS A 126 12.67 6.73 14.84
N GLN A 127 11.53 6.49 15.49
CA GLN A 127 11.40 5.48 16.55
C GLN A 127 11.24 4.06 15.99
N ARG A 128 10.82 3.96 14.72
CA ARG A 128 10.44 2.70 14.08
C ARG A 128 11.41 2.33 12.96
N VAL A 129 11.80 1.06 12.90
CA VAL A 129 12.74 0.56 11.87
C VAL A 129 12.08 0.55 10.50
N GLU A 130 10.76 0.38 10.47
CA GLU A 130 9.90 0.43 9.30
C GLU A 130 10.00 1.75 8.55
N SER A 131 10.29 2.85 9.26
CA SER A 131 10.48 4.17 8.67
C SER A 131 11.58 4.20 7.62
N ARG A 132 12.64 3.39 7.78
CA ARG A 132 13.73 3.25 6.81
C ARG A 132 13.24 2.74 5.45
N ARG A 133 12.15 1.97 5.45
CA ARG A 133 11.55 1.36 4.26
C ARG A 133 10.40 2.19 3.71
N ALA A 134 9.64 2.85 4.58
CA ALA A 134 8.56 3.73 4.21
C ALA A 134 9.04 5.02 3.54
N PHE A 135 10.14 5.61 4.05
CA PHE A 135 10.66 6.89 3.57
C PHE A 135 11.01 6.88 2.06
N PRO A 136 11.71 5.87 1.52
CA PRO A 136 11.93 5.76 0.06
C PRO A 136 10.65 5.75 -0.77
N HIS A 137 9.57 5.12 -0.31
CA HIS A 137 8.28 5.13 -1.02
C HIS A 137 7.66 6.53 -1.08
N VAL A 138 7.80 7.31 0.00
CA VAL A 138 7.35 8.71 0.06
C VAL A 138 8.16 9.55 -0.92
N ILE A 139 9.49 9.48 -0.89
CA ILE A 139 10.36 10.22 -1.80
C ILE A 139 10.10 9.84 -3.26
N ALA A 140 10.00 8.54 -3.57
CA ALA A 140 9.69 8.08 -4.92
C ALA A 140 8.35 8.62 -5.43
N THR A 141 7.34 8.73 -4.56
CA THR A 141 6.02 9.28 -4.93
C THR A 141 6.09 10.79 -5.16
N VAL A 142 6.86 11.52 -4.35
CA VAL A 142 7.15 12.96 -4.59
C VAL A 142 7.86 13.15 -5.93
N MET A 143 8.89 12.34 -6.21
CA MET A 143 9.62 12.40 -7.49
C MET A 143 8.73 12.05 -8.67
N ALA A 144 7.87 11.03 -8.55
CA ALA A 144 6.92 10.67 -9.59
C ALA A 144 5.91 11.80 -9.87
N SER A 145 5.37 12.44 -8.82
CA SER A 145 4.52 13.63 -8.97
C SER A 145 5.29 14.76 -9.68
N THR A 146 6.53 14.99 -9.28
CA THR A 146 7.38 16.04 -9.85
C THR A 146 7.63 15.80 -11.34
N LEU A 147 7.95 14.56 -11.75
CA LEU A 147 8.13 14.17 -13.15
C LEU A 147 6.84 14.34 -13.96
N LEU A 148 5.69 13.94 -13.42
CA LEU A 148 4.40 14.14 -14.10
C LEU A 148 4.08 15.63 -14.32
N HIS A 149 4.59 16.49 -13.44
CA HIS A 149 4.49 17.94 -13.54
C HIS A 149 5.75 18.61 -14.10
N GLN A 150 6.62 17.89 -14.83
CA GLN A 150 7.93 18.40 -15.28
C GLN A 150 7.88 19.71 -16.09
N ARG A 151 6.76 19.99 -16.78
CA ARG A 151 6.54 21.24 -17.54
C ARG A 151 6.03 22.40 -16.69
N GLN A 152 5.66 22.14 -15.44
CA GLN A 152 5.08 23.10 -14.48
C GLN A 152 6.02 23.35 -13.29
N ARG A 153 7.22 22.75 -13.31
CA ARG A 153 8.20 22.82 -12.23
C ARG A 153 9.41 23.63 -12.66
N GLN A 154 10.04 24.26 -11.67
CA GLN A 154 11.30 24.96 -11.88
C GLN A 154 12.42 23.96 -12.12
N ARG A 155 13.46 24.43 -12.81
CA ARG A 155 14.72 23.71 -12.96
C ARG A 155 15.85 24.49 -12.30
N ASP A 156 16.81 23.78 -11.73
CA ASP A 156 18.06 24.40 -11.32
C ASP A 156 19.02 24.60 -12.50
N ALA A 157 20.17 25.19 -12.23
CA ALA A 157 21.22 25.45 -13.23
C ALA A 157 21.79 24.16 -13.84
N ASP A 158 21.71 23.04 -13.12
CA ASP A 158 22.18 21.72 -13.57
C ASP A 158 21.11 20.97 -14.40
N GLY A 159 19.93 21.57 -14.58
CA GLY A 159 18.83 21.01 -15.35
C GLY A 159 17.92 20.05 -14.58
N PHE A 160 18.09 19.91 -13.26
CA PHE A 160 17.22 19.06 -12.43
C PHE A 160 15.85 19.69 -12.28
N ILE A 161 14.80 18.89 -12.38
CA ILE A 161 13.43 19.31 -12.07
C ILE A 161 13.28 19.35 -10.55
N LEU A 162 12.88 20.50 -10.01
CA LEU A 162 12.76 20.70 -8.57
C LEU A 162 11.36 20.33 -8.07
N ALA A 163 11.30 19.41 -7.11
CA ALA A 163 10.05 19.08 -6.42
C ALA A 163 9.55 20.27 -5.60
N ALA A 164 8.23 20.49 -5.60
CA ALA A 164 7.57 21.55 -4.86
C ALA A 164 6.79 21.00 -3.64
N ALA A 165 6.29 21.90 -2.79
CA ALA A 165 5.45 21.53 -1.65
C ALA A 165 4.18 20.77 -2.08
N ASP A 166 3.60 21.13 -3.22
CA ASP A 166 2.42 20.47 -3.79
C ASP A 166 2.67 18.98 -4.08
N ASP A 167 3.89 18.62 -4.50
CA ASP A 167 4.24 17.22 -4.77
C ASP A 167 4.26 16.40 -3.48
N TYR A 168 4.75 17.00 -2.38
CA TYR A 168 4.68 16.39 -1.06
C TYR A 168 3.25 16.30 -0.53
N GLN A 169 2.44 17.35 -0.70
CA GLN A 169 1.02 17.33 -0.33
C GLN A 169 0.28 16.20 -1.04
N LEU A 170 0.50 16.03 -2.34
CA LEU A 170 -0.11 14.97 -3.13
C LEU A 170 0.37 13.59 -2.66
N ALA A 171 1.69 13.41 -2.50
CA ALA A 171 2.25 12.15 -2.01
C ALA A 171 1.68 11.80 -0.63
N ARG A 172 1.59 12.77 0.28
CA ARG A 172 1.00 12.62 1.60
C ARG A 172 -0.45 12.17 1.51
N HIS A 173 -1.26 12.82 0.67
CA HIS A 173 -2.66 12.45 0.48
C HIS A 173 -2.83 11.02 -0.04
N LEU A 174 -2.07 10.64 -1.07
CA LEU A 174 -2.18 9.32 -1.71
C LEU A 174 -1.65 8.19 -0.82
N LEU A 175 -0.55 8.41 -0.12
CA LEU A 175 0.13 7.37 0.65
C LEU A 175 -0.37 7.22 2.09
N GLY A 176 -1.14 8.17 2.62
CA GLY A 176 -1.50 8.19 4.04
C GLY A 176 -2.10 6.87 4.56
N GLY A 177 -2.98 6.25 3.79
CA GLY A 177 -3.56 4.94 4.14
C GLY A 177 -2.56 3.79 4.07
N ALA A 178 -1.70 3.76 3.05
CA ALA A 178 -0.67 2.74 2.89
C ALA A 178 0.42 2.84 3.97
N MET A 179 0.86 4.06 4.27
CA MET A 179 1.92 4.34 5.25
C MET A 179 1.49 4.05 6.68
N ARG A 180 0.19 4.14 6.99
CA ARG A 180 -0.34 3.76 8.31
C ARG A 180 -0.02 2.31 8.67
N ARG A 181 -0.12 1.41 7.70
CA ARG A 181 0.27 0.01 7.87
C ARG A 181 1.77 -0.17 7.81
N ALA A 182 2.42 0.47 6.83
CA ALA A 182 3.86 0.32 6.63
C ALA A 182 4.67 0.74 7.86
N LEU A 183 4.26 1.80 8.57
CA LEU A 183 4.94 2.30 9.77
C LEU A 183 4.52 1.57 11.06
N GLY A 184 3.95 0.36 10.96
CA GLY A 184 3.63 -0.51 12.11
C GLY A 184 2.62 0.08 13.10
N GLY A 185 1.91 1.14 12.71
CA GLY A 185 1.10 1.97 13.62
C GLY A 185 -0.40 1.85 13.45
N GLY A 186 -0.90 1.12 12.46
CA GLY A 186 -2.36 1.03 12.32
C GLY A 186 -2.90 -0.13 11.52
N VAL A 187 -4.10 -0.48 11.92
CA VAL A 187 -5.00 -1.43 11.28
C VAL A 187 -5.72 -0.79 10.10
N SER A 188 -6.35 -1.60 9.24
CA SER A 188 -7.23 -1.10 8.18
C SER A 188 -8.35 -0.23 8.74
N GLU A 189 -8.94 0.64 7.92
CA GLU A 189 -10.10 1.42 8.37
C GLU A 189 -11.28 0.51 8.75
N GLY A 190 -11.43 -0.65 8.10
CA GLY A 190 -12.43 -1.66 8.48
C GLY A 190 -12.20 -2.17 9.91
N ALA A 191 -10.96 -2.54 10.23
CA ALA A 191 -10.57 -2.99 11.56
C ALA A 191 -10.65 -1.89 12.62
N SER A 192 -10.25 -0.65 12.32
CA SER A 192 -10.42 0.48 13.23
C SER A 192 -11.89 0.76 13.54
N ARG A 193 -12.77 0.78 12.53
CA ARG A 193 -14.21 0.94 12.77
C ARG A 193 -14.83 -0.24 13.51
N LEU A 194 -14.31 -1.46 13.28
CA LEU A 194 -14.73 -2.64 14.03
C LEU A 194 -14.37 -2.45 15.52
N LEU A 195 -13.14 -2.00 15.82
CA LEU A 195 -12.71 -1.72 17.20
C LEU A 195 -13.63 -0.71 17.88
N ASP A 196 -13.96 0.40 17.21
CA ASP A 196 -14.88 1.42 17.75
C ASP A 196 -16.25 0.81 18.09
N ARG A 197 -16.84 0.06 17.15
CA ARG A 197 -18.13 -0.63 17.38
C ARG A 197 -18.04 -1.68 18.48
N MET A 198 -16.93 -2.40 18.58
CA MET A 198 -16.73 -3.41 19.62
C MET A 198 -16.62 -2.79 21.00
N LEU A 199 -15.96 -1.63 21.12
CA LEU A 199 -15.95 -0.85 22.35
C LEU A 199 -17.36 -0.39 22.73
N GLU A 200 -18.20 -0.01 21.76
CA GLU A 200 -19.62 0.30 22.01
C GLU A 200 -20.44 -0.94 22.41
N TRP A 201 -20.18 -2.10 21.82
CA TRP A 201 -20.98 -3.31 22.04
C TRP A 201 -20.63 -4.07 23.32
N PHE A 202 -19.36 -4.11 23.68
CA PHE A 202 -18.82 -4.96 24.75
C PHE A 202 -18.20 -4.15 25.88
N GLY A 203 -18.00 -2.84 25.70
CA GLY A 203 -17.36 -1.96 26.67
C GLY A 203 -15.83 -2.08 26.67
N ALA A 204 -15.15 -1.11 27.29
CA ALA A 204 -13.72 -1.21 27.56
C ALA A 204 -13.44 -2.41 28.48
N GLN A 205 -12.34 -3.12 28.23
CA GLN A 205 -12.02 -4.40 28.89
C GLN A 205 -13.03 -5.54 28.69
N GLY A 206 -14.04 -5.35 27.85
CA GLY A 206 -15.02 -6.39 27.53
C GLY A 206 -14.37 -7.60 26.87
N GLU A 207 -14.86 -8.80 27.23
CA GLU A 207 -14.48 -10.04 26.58
C GLU A 207 -15.44 -10.37 25.43
N PHE A 208 -14.91 -10.91 24.34
CA PHE A 208 -15.71 -11.34 23.20
C PHE A 208 -15.10 -12.57 22.52
N THR A 209 -15.93 -13.29 21.76
CA THR A 209 -15.46 -14.29 20.80
C THR A 209 -15.63 -13.78 19.37
N THR A 210 -14.89 -14.36 18.42
CA THR A 210 -15.06 -14.06 16.99
C THR A 210 -16.53 -14.19 16.54
N ARG A 211 -17.28 -15.14 17.11
CA ARG A 211 -18.70 -15.35 16.78
C ARG A 211 -19.59 -14.22 17.30
N ASP A 212 -19.24 -13.60 18.44
CA ASP A 212 -20.00 -12.48 18.98
C ASP A 212 -19.84 -11.24 18.11
N ALA A 213 -18.60 -10.95 17.71
CA ALA A 213 -18.31 -9.88 16.75
C ALA A 213 -19.03 -10.12 15.40
N GLN A 214 -18.95 -11.35 14.85
CA GLN A 214 -19.61 -11.70 13.58
C GLN A 214 -21.14 -11.62 13.62
N ARG A 215 -21.77 -11.78 14.79
CA ARG A 215 -23.24 -11.67 14.93
C ARG A 215 -23.72 -10.23 14.97
N LYS A 216 -22.92 -9.32 15.50
CA LYS A 216 -23.26 -7.90 15.65
C LYS A 216 -22.81 -7.06 14.45
N GLU A 217 -21.76 -7.49 13.76
CA GLU A 217 -21.21 -6.79 12.61
C GLU A 217 -22.02 -7.03 11.33
N ILE A 218 -22.17 -5.97 10.52
CA ILE A 218 -22.93 -6.02 9.25
C ILE A 218 -22.04 -6.58 8.12
N GLY A 219 -20.72 -6.49 8.26
CA GLY A 219 -19.74 -6.98 7.28
C GLY A 219 -19.70 -8.50 7.10
N ALA A 220 -19.03 -8.95 6.03
CA ALA A 220 -18.84 -10.37 5.75
C ALA A 220 -18.04 -11.07 6.87
N ARG A 221 -18.44 -12.30 7.23
CA ARG A 221 -17.79 -13.07 8.32
C ARG A 221 -16.27 -13.22 8.15
N SER A 222 -15.80 -13.40 6.91
CA SER A 222 -14.38 -13.47 6.57
C SER A 222 -13.65 -12.14 6.81
N ALA A 223 -14.29 -11.01 6.50
CA ALA A 223 -13.73 -9.68 6.75
C ALA A 223 -13.61 -9.42 8.26
N VAL A 224 -14.63 -9.78 9.05
CA VAL A 224 -14.57 -9.68 10.53
C VAL A 224 -13.43 -10.51 11.10
N TYR A 225 -13.23 -11.73 10.60
CA TYR A 225 -12.11 -12.57 11.02
C TYR A 225 -10.76 -11.92 10.70
N GLY A 226 -10.62 -11.37 9.48
CA GLY A 226 -9.44 -10.63 9.06
C GLY A 226 -9.17 -9.42 9.96
N TRP A 227 -10.17 -8.57 10.18
CA TRP A 227 -10.05 -7.38 11.02
C TRP A 227 -9.66 -7.70 12.47
N ILE A 228 -10.21 -8.77 13.06
CA ILE A 228 -9.78 -9.24 14.41
C ILE A 228 -8.31 -9.65 14.38
N GLY A 229 -7.87 -10.35 13.33
CA GLY A 229 -6.45 -10.70 13.16
C GLY A 229 -5.54 -9.46 13.06
N GLU A 230 -5.97 -8.42 12.34
CA GLU A 230 -5.25 -7.14 12.26
C GLU A 230 -5.16 -6.44 13.62
N LEU A 231 -6.27 -6.36 14.35
CA LEU A 231 -6.32 -5.76 15.68
C LEU A 231 -5.42 -6.49 16.68
N LEU A 232 -5.43 -7.83 16.65
CA LEU A 232 -4.58 -8.66 17.50
C LEU A 232 -3.10 -8.45 17.18
N HIS A 233 -2.74 -8.46 15.89
CA HIS A 233 -1.37 -8.22 15.46
C HIS A 233 -0.89 -6.79 15.83
N ALA A 234 -1.79 -5.81 15.79
CA ALA A 234 -1.51 -4.45 16.21
C ALA A 234 -1.46 -4.27 17.74
N GLY A 235 -1.73 -5.32 18.53
CA GLY A 235 -1.80 -5.25 19.99
C GLY A 235 -2.96 -4.40 20.51
N LEU A 236 -3.98 -4.15 19.67
CA LEU A 236 -5.16 -3.37 20.03
C LEU A 236 -6.23 -4.21 20.73
N ILE A 237 -6.12 -5.53 20.66
CA ILE A 237 -6.90 -6.51 21.42
C ILE A 237 -5.97 -7.62 21.88
N GLU A 238 -6.34 -8.30 22.97
CA GLU A 238 -5.53 -9.37 23.55
C GLU A 238 -6.24 -10.72 23.40
N LEU A 239 -5.48 -11.79 23.15
CA LEU A 239 -6.00 -13.16 23.17
C LEU A 239 -5.91 -13.69 24.60
N ILE A 240 -7.05 -14.01 25.21
CA ILE A 240 -7.16 -14.55 26.57
C ILE A 240 -7.13 -16.08 26.54
N GLU A 241 -7.87 -16.67 25.60
CA GLU A 241 -8.00 -18.13 25.48
C GLU A 241 -7.89 -18.53 24.01
N GLU A 242 -6.96 -19.45 23.71
CA GLU A 242 -6.89 -20.08 22.39
C GLU A 242 -8.11 -20.97 22.13
N SER A 243 -8.51 -21.07 20.87
CA SER A 243 -9.58 -21.98 20.48
C SER A 243 -9.19 -23.43 20.74
N ARG A 244 -10.03 -24.18 21.47
CA ARG A 244 -9.85 -25.62 21.71
C ARG A 244 -11.06 -26.42 21.21
N GLY A 245 -10.87 -27.19 20.15
CA GLY A 245 -11.90 -28.02 19.55
C GLY A 245 -13.11 -27.19 19.08
N ARG A 246 -14.27 -27.34 19.75
CA ARG A 246 -15.49 -26.58 19.45
C ARG A 246 -15.59 -25.24 20.20
N GLN A 247 -14.70 -24.98 21.16
CA GLN A 247 -14.67 -23.73 21.91
C GLN A 247 -13.96 -22.65 21.09
N PRO A 248 -14.62 -21.52 20.77
CA PRO A 248 -13.99 -20.43 20.04
C PRO A 248 -12.95 -19.72 20.90
N ALA A 249 -11.95 -19.12 20.26
CA ALA A 249 -11.00 -18.26 20.93
C ALA A 249 -11.69 -17.06 21.59
N ARG A 250 -11.15 -16.63 22.73
CA ARG A 250 -11.67 -15.51 23.51
C ARG A 250 -10.66 -14.37 23.57
N TYR A 251 -11.15 -13.16 23.36
CA TYR A 251 -10.35 -11.95 23.21
C TYR A 251 -10.80 -10.87 24.20
N LYS A 252 -9.89 -9.96 24.53
CA LYS A 252 -10.14 -8.80 25.40
C LYS A 252 -9.97 -7.49 24.64
N LEU A 253 -10.87 -6.55 24.88
CA LEU A 253 -10.74 -5.16 24.42
C LEU A 253 -9.80 -4.34 25.31
N PRO A 254 -9.19 -3.26 24.78
CA PRO A 254 -8.21 -2.45 25.51
C PRO A 254 -8.86 -1.64 26.65
N GLU A 255 -8.06 -1.17 27.62
CA GLU A 255 -8.52 -0.37 28.77
C GLU A 255 -8.97 1.04 28.38
N ARG A 256 -8.31 1.64 27.40
CA ARG A 256 -8.69 2.93 26.82
C ARG A 256 -9.20 2.70 25.41
N GLY A 257 -10.16 3.52 24.99
CA GLY A 257 -10.42 3.74 23.58
C GLY A 257 -9.13 4.25 22.96
N VAL A 258 -8.35 3.35 22.37
CA VAL A 258 -7.16 3.74 21.62
C VAL A 258 -7.70 4.60 20.50
N ASP A 259 -7.25 5.85 20.43
CA ASP A 259 -7.55 6.74 19.32
C ASP A 259 -6.94 6.09 18.07
N ALA A 260 -7.69 5.19 17.43
CA ALA A 260 -7.44 4.71 16.08
C ALA A 260 -7.75 5.83 15.07
N LYS A 261 -7.47 7.08 15.46
CA LYS A 261 -7.79 8.25 14.67
C LYS A 261 -7.01 8.17 13.37
N SER A 262 -7.74 8.47 12.33
CA SER A 262 -7.42 8.56 10.90
C SER A 262 -6.27 9.52 10.54
N VAL A 263 -5.40 9.88 11.48
CA VAL A 263 -4.29 10.79 11.25
C VAL A 263 -3.33 10.14 10.26
N ASN A 264 -2.99 10.88 9.23
CA ASN A 264 -1.97 10.49 8.27
C ASN A 264 -0.63 10.46 9.01
N PRO A 265 0.08 9.32 9.06
CA PRO A 265 1.31 9.19 9.84
C PRO A 265 2.48 9.97 9.24
N LEU A 266 2.31 10.50 8.02
CA LEU A 266 3.32 11.32 7.37
C LEU A 266 3.31 12.74 7.93
N PRO A 267 4.50 13.39 8.05
CA PRO A 267 4.63 14.74 8.56
C PRO A 267 3.66 15.74 7.93
N ALA A 268 3.19 16.70 8.73
CA ALA A 268 2.39 17.79 8.20
C ALA A 268 3.26 18.67 7.29
N VAL A 269 2.67 19.27 6.25
CA VAL A 269 3.42 20.07 5.26
C VAL A 269 4.04 21.27 5.95
N GLU A 270 3.31 21.85 6.89
CA GLU A 270 3.72 22.97 7.74
C GLU A 270 4.89 22.61 8.65
N ASN A 271 5.25 21.34 8.82
CA ASN A 271 6.43 20.94 9.58
C ASN A 271 7.68 20.80 8.69
N VAL A 272 7.48 20.50 7.41
CA VAL A 272 8.56 20.28 6.42
C VAL A 272 8.99 21.58 5.77
N PHE A 273 8.06 22.52 5.56
CA PHE A 273 8.27 23.77 4.84
C PHE A 273 8.34 25.02 5.73
N ARG A 274 8.67 24.84 7.02
CA ARG A 274 8.99 25.97 7.91
C ARG A 274 10.25 26.70 7.45
#